data_AF-A0A226MGH8-F1
#
_entry.id   AF-A0A226MGH8-F1
#
_cell.length_a   1.000
_cell.length_b   1.000
_cell.length_c   1.000
_cell.angle_alpha   90.00
_cell.angle_beta   90.00
_cell.angle_gamma   90.00
#
_symmetry.space_group_name_H-M   'P 1'
#
loop_
_entity.id
_entity.type
_entity.pdbx_description
1 polymer ?
#
loop_
_entity_poly.entity_id
_entity_poly.type
_entity_poly.pdbx_seq_one_letter_code
_entity_poly.pdbx_strand_id
1 'polypeptide(L)'
;MEPRAVPTGTALSAALSRSGTLMVAEVASRFEDLRAFMSAMAQLGFKSVNKDLSSTFFYLLEFSKAGPPRRRPCAGLRLLPCLYKRR
;
A
#
# COMPACT_ATOMS: atom_id res chain seq x y z
N MET A 1 32.50 8.04 -31.66
CA MET A 1 31.27 8.86 -31.58
C MET A 1 30.20 7.93 -31.02
N GLU A 2 30.17 7.77 -29.70
CA GLU A 2 29.31 6.81 -28.99
C GLU A 2 28.06 7.53 -28.50
N PRO A 3 26.83 7.08 -28.84
CA PRO A 3 25.63 7.66 -28.28
C PRO A 3 25.42 7.11 -26.86
N ARG A 4 25.51 8.01 -25.87
CA ARG A 4 25.08 7.74 -24.49
C ARG A 4 23.59 7.41 -24.48
N ALA A 5 23.26 6.17 -24.15
CA ALA A 5 21.90 5.73 -23.89
C ALA A 5 21.29 6.56 -22.75
N VAL A 6 20.17 7.21 -23.03
CA VAL A 6 19.30 7.85 -22.04
C VAL A 6 18.57 6.74 -21.28
N PRO A 7 18.64 6.66 -19.94
CA PRO A 7 17.86 5.69 -19.20
C PRO A 7 16.38 6.12 -19.23
N THR A 8 15.60 5.44 -20.07
CA THR A 8 14.14 5.50 -20.10
C THR A 8 13.58 5.13 -18.73
N GLY A 9 12.78 6.04 -18.17
CA GLY A 9 12.13 5.91 -16.87
C GLY A 9 11.31 4.63 -16.76
N THR A 10 11.76 3.74 -15.89
CA THR A 10 10.92 2.71 -15.25
C THR A 10 11.13 2.85 -13.75
N ALA A 11 10.50 3.85 -13.16
CA ALA A 11 10.57 4.11 -11.74
C ALA A 11 9.56 3.21 -10.98
N LEU A 12 10.03 2.63 -9.87
CA LEU A 12 9.26 2.12 -8.72
C LEU A 12 8.67 0.70 -8.77
N SER A 13 9.36 -0.29 -9.36
CA SER A 13 9.04 -1.71 -9.08
C SER A 13 10.13 -2.51 -8.36
N ALA A 14 11.22 -1.88 -7.91
CA ALA A 14 12.44 -2.56 -7.47
C ALA A 14 12.79 -2.43 -5.96
N ALA A 15 11.86 -2.03 -5.09
CA ALA A 15 12.19 -1.76 -3.68
C ALA A 15 11.44 -2.61 -2.64
N LEU A 16 10.94 -3.81 -3.01
CA LEU A 16 10.59 -4.82 -2.01
C LEU A 16 11.39 -6.09 -2.32
N SER A 17 12.30 -6.44 -1.40
CA SER A 17 12.99 -7.73 -1.38
C SER A 17 11.96 -8.85 -1.43
N ARG A 18 12.35 -10.04 -1.92
CA ARG A 18 11.46 -11.21 -2.12
C ARG A 18 10.76 -11.72 -0.84
N SER A 19 11.07 -11.11 0.31
CA SER A 19 10.51 -11.31 1.65
C SER A 19 10.04 -9.98 2.28
N GLY A 20 9.58 -9.02 1.47
CA GLY A 20 9.19 -7.69 1.94
C GLY A 20 7.80 -7.71 2.60
N THR A 21 7.78 -7.40 3.89
CA THR A 21 6.57 -7.05 4.62
C THR A 21 6.26 -5.57 4.40
N LEU A 22 5.05 -5.26 3.97
CA LEU A 22 4.50 -3.92 3.90
C LEU A 22 3.75 -3.63 5.21
N MET A 23 4.24 -2.66 5.97
CA MET A 23 3.56 -2.14 7.15
C MET A 23 2.85 -0.84 6.80
N VAL A 24 1.59 -0.74 7.18
CA VAL A 24 0.75 0.46 7.02
C VAL A 24 0.32 0.90 8.41
N ALA A 25 0.85 2.05 8.84
CA ALA A 25 0.43 2.71 10.07
C ALA A 25 -0.41 3.92 9.68
N GLU A 26 -1.72 3.86 9.89
CA GLU A 26 -2.65 4.85 9.36
C GLU A 26 -3.71 5.22 10.40
N VAL A 27 -4.19 6.47 10.36
CA VAL A 27 -5.18 6.96 11.33
C VAL A 27 -6.50 6.22 11.13
N ALA A 28 -7.07 5.68 12.21
CA ALA A 28 -8.29 4.86 12.16
C ALA A 28 -9.46 5.58 11.47
N SER A 29 -9.62 6.87 11.71
CA SER A 29 -10.68 7.70 11.11
C SER A 29 -10.54 7.92 9.61
N ARG A 30 -9.38 7.63 9.01
CA ARG A 30 -9.16 7.78 7.56
C ARG A 30 -9.67 6.60 6.75
N PHE A 31 -9.99 5.49 7.41
CA PHE A 31 -10.62 4.34 6.79
C PHE A 31 -12.14 4.50 6.79
N GLU A 32 -12.73 4.75 5.62
CA GLU A 32 -14.18 4.66 5.44
C GLU A 32 -14.65 3.20 5.61
N ASP A 33 -13.94 2.26 4.97
CA ASP A 33 -14.18 0.83 5.11
C ASP A 33 -12.84 0.06 5.09
N LEU A 34 -12.44 -0.44 6.26
CA LEU A 34 -11.24 -1.25 6.42
C LEU A 34 -11.29 -2.54 5.59
N ARG A 35 -12.47 -3.15 5.40
CA ARG A 35 -12.61 -4.38 4.61
C ARG A 35 -12.42 -4.09 3.13
N ALA A 36 -12.94 -2.97 2.63
CA ALA A 36 -12.72 -2.52 1.26
C ALA A 36 -11.22 -2.27 1.00
N PHE A 37 -10.53 -1.62 1.95
CA PHE A 37 -9.08 -1.43 1.90
C PHE A 37 -8.34 -2.76 1.84
N MET A 38 -8.67 -3.69 2.74
CA MET A 38 -8.08 -5.02 2.75
C MET A 38 -8.31 -5.81 1.45
N SER A 39 -9.50 -5.73 0.87
CA SER A 39 -9.83 -6.36 -0.41
C SER A 39 -9.00 -5.76 -1.55
N ALA A 40 -8.82 -4.44 -1.56
CA ALA A 40 -7.96 -3.77 -2.53
C ALA A 40 -6.49 -4.21 -2.39
N MET A 41 -5.97 -4.30 -1.16
CA MET A 41 -4.63 -4.84 -0.89
C MET A 41 -4.46 -6.28 -1.40
N ALA A 42 -5.47 -7.13 -1.22
CA ALA A 42 -5.48 -8.48 -1.78
C ALA A 42 -5.45 -8.50 -3.31
N GLN A 43 -6.17 -7.58 -3.97
CA GLN A 43 -6.14 -7.44 -5.42
C GLN A 43 -4.77 -6.94 -5.94
N LEU A 44 -4.07 -6.14 -5.15
CA LEU A 44 -2.70 -5.70 -5.42
C LEU A 44 -1.63 -6.78 -5.16
N GLY A 45 -2.03 -7.96 -4.71
CA GLY A 45 -1.11 -9.07 -4.46
C GLY A 45 -0.47 -9.02 -3.07
N PHE A 46 -1.10 -8.35 -2.10
CA PHE A 46 -0.70 -8.34 -0.70
C PHE A 46 -1.63 -9.19 0.15
N LYS A 47 -1.07 -10.01 1.04
CA LYS A 47 -1.83 -10.81 2.01
C LYS A 47 -1.66 -10.21 3.40
N SER A 48 -2.75 -9.99 4.14
CA SER A 48 -2.64 -9.52 5.53
C SER A 48 -1.99 -10.60 6.40
N VAL A 49 -0.94 -10.22 7.12
CA VAL A 49 -0.21 -11.05 8.07
C VAL A 49 -0.68 -10.75 9.48
N ASN A 50 -0.69 -9.47 9.86
CA ASN A 50 -1.09 -9.02 11.19
C ASN A 50 -1.93 -7.75 11.07
N LYS A 51 -2.81 -7.51 12.04
CA LYS A 51 -3.64 -6.31 12.14
C LYS A 51 -3.80 -5.94 13.59
N ASP A 52 -3.17 -4.85 13.97
CA ASP A 52 -3.37 -4.24 15.27
C ASP A 52 -4.38 -3.09 15.12
N LEU A 53 -5.58 -3.37 15.62
CA LEU A 53 -6.71 -2.44 15.70
C LEU A 53 -7.01 -2.08 17.16
N SER A 54 -6.08 -2.35 18.08
CA SER A 54 -6.28 -2.13 19.52
C SER A 54 -6.38 -0.65 19.89
N SER A 55 -5.76 0.23 19.09
CA SER A 55 -5.84 1.67 19.24
C SER A 55 -7.02 2.26 18.48
N THR A 56 -7.78 3.13 19.13
CA THR A 56 -8.85 3.93 18.51
C THR A 56 -8.32 5.03 17.59
N PHE A 57 -7.02 5.35 17.66
CA PHE A 57 -6.42 6.44 16.89
C PHE A 57 -5.67 5.96 15.66
N PHE A 58 -5.00 4.81 15.74
CA PHE A 58 -4.15 4.30 14.67
C PHE A 58 -4.38 2.81 14.45
N TYR A 59 -4.41 2.42 13.19
CA TYR A 59 -4.38 1.03 12.77
C TYR A 59 -3.00 0.70 12.22
N LEU A 60 -2.43 -0.39 12.72
CA LEU A 60 -1.19 -0.94 12.20
C LEU A 60 -1.50 -2.24 11.48
N LEU A 61 -1.39 -2.20 10.15
CA LEU A 61 -1.71 -3.32 9.28
C LEU A 61 -0.42 -3.83 8.64
N GLU A 62 -0.18 -5.12 8.78
CA GLU A 62 0.99 -5.79 8.24
C GLU A 62 0.56 -6.68 7.08
N PHE A 63 1.24 -6.56 5.95
CA PHE A 63 0.97 -7.33 4.75
C PHE A 63 2.25 -7.97 4.22
N SER A 64 2.17 -9.21 3.75
CA SER A 64 3.24 -9.84 2.99
C SER A 64 2.91 -9.78 1.50
N LYS A 65 3.95 -9.64 0.68
CA LYS A 65 3.82 -9.76 -0.78
C LYS A 65 3.46 -11.21 -1.14
N ALA A 66 2.23 -11.42 -1.60
CA ALA A 66 1.70 -12.73 -1.97
C ALA A 66 1.85 -13.04 -3.47
N GLY A 67 1.91 -12.02 -4.32
CA GLY A 67 2.04 -12.22 -5.76
C GLY A 67 2.02 -10.91 -6.57
N PRO A 68 2.04 -11.02 -7.90
CA PRO A 68 1.89 -9.85 -8.78
C PRO A 68 0.49 -9.24 -8.64
N PRO A 69 0.37 -7.90 -8.72
CA PRO A 69 -0.93 -7.22 -8.66
C PRO A 69 -1.84 -7.64 -9.81
N ARG A 70 -3.12 -7.85 -9.51
CA ARG A 70 -4.14 -8.10 -10.53
C ARG A 70 -4.37 -6.79 -11.28
N ARG A 71 -4.36 -6.83 -12.62
CA ARG A 71 -4.52 -5.67 -13.53
C ARG A 71 -5.92 -5.01 -13.49
N ARG A 72 -6.70 -5.19 -12.42
CA ARG A 72 -8.06 -4.63 -12.31
C ARG A 72 -8.00 -3.29 -11.55
N PRO A 73 -8.80 -2.28 -11.93
CA PRO A 73 -8.92 -1.04 -11.18
C PRO A 73 -9.36 -1.33 -9.74
N CYS A 74 -8.52 -1.00 -8.76
CA CYS A 74 -8.81 -1.19 -7.34
C CYS A 74 -9.40 0.11 -6.76
N ALA A 75 -10.73 0.24 -6.76
CA ALA A 75 -11.41 1.42 -6.21
C ALA A 75 -11.31 1.54 -4.67
N GLY A 76 -10.98 0.44 -3.97
CA GLY A 76 -10.98 0.35 -2.50
C GLY A 76 -9.75 0.94 -1.80
N LEU A 77 -8.79 1.53 -2.53
CA LEU A 77 -7.62 2.19 -1.95
C LEU A 77 -7.85 3.67 -1.58
N ARG A 78 -9.08 4.17 -1.66
CA ARG A 78 -9.39 5.54 -1.24
C ARG A 78 -9.34 5.65 0.28
N LEU A 79 -8.27 6.27 0.77
CA LEU A 79 -8.19 6.77 2.14
C LEU A 79 -8.68 8.23 2.14
N LEU A 80 -9.42 8.62 3.18
CA LEU A 80 -9.82 10.01 3.37
C LEU A 80 -8.57 10.91 3.50
N PRO A 81 -8.64 12.20 3.14
CA PRO A 81 -7.52 13.12 3.33
C PRO A 81 -7.09 13.16 4.81
N CYS A 82 -5.78 13.27 5.05
CA CYS A 82 -5.27 13.56 6.39
C CYS A 82 -5.78 14.93 6.84
N LEU A 83 -6.81 14.96 7.69
CA LEU A 83 -7.27 16.19 8.33
C LEU A 83 -6.42 16.54 9.58
N TYR A 84 -5.09 16.39 9.50
CA TYR A 84 -4.22 16.70 10.63
C TYR A 84 -3.17 17.76 10.28
N LYS A 85 -3.37 18.96 10.87
CA LYS A 85 -2.62 20.24 10.80
C LYS A 85 -2.25 20.75 9.39
N ARG A 86 -2.83 21.88 9.00
CA ARG A 86 -2.35 22.72 7.89
C ARG A 86 -0.91 23.16 8.18
N ARG A 87 0.00 22.99 7.22
CA ARG A 87 1.34 23.61 7.22
C ARG A 87 1.28 24.90 6.42
#